data_AF-A0A453R719-F1
#
_entry.id   AF-A0A453R719-F1
#
_cell.length_a   1.000
_cell.length_b   1.000
_cell.length_c   1.000
_cell.angle_alpha   90.00
_cell.angle_beta   90.00
_cell.angle_gamma   90.00
#
_symmetry.space_group_name_H-M   'P 1'
#
loop_
_entity.id
_entity.type
_entity.pdbx_description
1 polymer ?
#
loop_
_entity_poly.entity_id
_entity_poly.type
_entity_poly.pdbx_seq_one_letter_code
_entity_poly.pdbx_strand_id
1 'polypeptide(L)'
;MARNQAESLVCLLGASFPYHLVYSDPEPGTRKFWRWAFPTHNVTVSVYWAPFLARATGRCENYSLPYNSVHLDALAERWSGDAGTMDVAVVSTGHWFWNPSVYYNGSEVLGTHLLPELNHTGIGFLSPYREAIR
;
A
#
# COMPACT_ATOMS: atom_id res chain seq x y z
N MET A 1 2.54 4.60 6.68
CA MET A 1 3.57 4.54 7.74
C MET A 1 4.79 3.72 7.31
N ALA A 2 4.62 2.56 6.66
CA ALA A 2 5.73 1.72 6.15
C ALA A 2 6.87 2.50 5.47
N ARG A 3 6.55 3.43 4.55
CA ARG A 3 7.56 4.26 3.88
C ARG A 3 8.49 4.98 4.86
N ASN A 4 7.94 5.63 5.90
CA ASN A 4 8.76 6.37 6.85
C ASN A 4 9.69 5.45 7.65
N GLN A 5 9.23 4.24 8.00
CA GLN A 5 10.05 3.23 8.68
C GLN A 5 11.17 2.72 7.77
N ALA A 6 10.86 2.46 6.49
CA ALA A 6 11.85 2.02 5.51
C ALA A 6 12.88 3.11 5.19
N GLU A 7 12.46 4.37 4.98
CA GLU A 7 13.38 5.50 4.78
C GLU A 7 14.27 5.71 6.00
N SER A 8 13.72 5.58 7.22
CA SER A 8 14.52 5.62 8.46
C SER A 8 15.55 4.48 8.53
N LEU A 9 15.17 3.26 8.15
CA LEU A 9 16.09 2.12 8.07
C LEU A 9 17.21 2.37 7.05
N VAL A 10 16.88 2.89 5.87
CA VAL A 10 17.89 3.24 4.84
C VAL A 10 18.87 4.29 5.38
N CYS A 11 18.40 5.30 6.11
CA CYS A 11 19.27 6.28 6.76
C CYS A 11 20.20 5.64 7.80
N LEU A 12 19.68 4.72 8.63
CA LEU A 12 20.48 4.02 9.65
C LEU A 12 21.58 3.16 9.00
N LEU A 13 21.23 2.38 7.98
CA LEU A 13 22.20 1.56 7.25
C LEU A 13 23.20 2.42 6.47
N GLY A 14 22.72 3.51 5.87
CA GLY A 14 23.51 4.46 5.09
C GLY A 14 24.57 5.21 5.90
N ALA A 15 24.45 5.24 7.24
CA ALA A 15 25.47 5.81 8.12
C ALA A 15 26.77 4.99 8.16
N SER A 16 26.71 3.69 7.84
CA SER A 16 27.86 2.78 7.88
C SER A 16 28.16 2.10 6.54
N PHE A 17 27.16 1.98 5.67
CA PHE A 17 27.28 1.24 4.42
C PHE A 17 26.86 2.10 3.22
N PRO A 18 27.73 2.26 2.19
CA PRO A 18 27.34 2.90 0.94
C PRO A 18 26.15 2.19 0.29
N TYR A 19 25.21 2.96 -0.25
CA TYR A 19 24.05 2.45 -0.96
C TYR A 19 23.85 3.14 -2.29
N HIS A 20 23.14 2.47 -3.20
CA HIS A 20 22.70 3.02 -4.47
C HIS A 20 21.18 3.12 -4.50
N LEU A 21 20.64 4.24 -4.97
CA LEU A 21 19.23 4.33 -5.34
C LEU A 21 19.05 3.63 -6.68
N VAL A 22 18.44 2.44 -6.67
CA VAL A 22 18.24 1.60 -7.86
C VAL A 22 17.01 2.07 -8.62
N TYR A 23 15.97 2.47 -7.89
CA TYR A 23 14.74 2.97 -8.48
C TYR A 23 14.10 4.02 -7.56
N SER A 24 13.56 5.05 -8.19
CA SER A 24 12.60 5.98 -7.60
C SER A 24 11.53 6.31 -8.63
N ASP A 25 10.28 6.44 -8.19
CA ASP A 25 9.22 6.92 -9.08
C ASP A 25 9.60 8.26 -9.75
N PRO A 26 9.27 8.42 -11.04
CA PRO A 26 9.67 9.60 -11.81
C PRO A 26 8.95 10.86 -11.36
N GLU A 27 7.74 10.74 -10.81
CA GLU A 27 6.97 11.87 -10.31
C GLU A 27 7.46 12.27 -8.91
N PRO A 28 8.09 13.45 -8.77
CA PRO A 28 8.62 13.88 -7.48
C PRO A 28 7.51 13.96 -6.43
N GLY A 29 7.74 13.33 -5.27
CA GLY A 29 6.83 13.41 -4.12
C GLY A 29 5.78 12.30 -4.00
N THR A 30 5.52 11.52 -5.05
CA THR A 30 4.58 10.38 -4.95
C THR A 30 5.14 9.26 -4.07
N ARG A 31 6.45 8.97 -4.21
CA ARG A 31 7.20 7.98 -3.39
C ARG A 31 6.44 6.67 -3.18
N LYS A 32 5.80 6.17 -4.24
CA LYS A 32 4.95 4.97 -4.20
C LYS A 32 5.79 3.69 -4.31
N PHE A 33 6.89 3.71 -5.04
CA PHE A 33 7.85 2.63 -5.14
C PHE A 33 9.28 3.14 -5.24
N TRP A 34 10.10 2.74 -4.27
CA TRP A 34 11.52 3.09 -4.19
C TRP A 34 12.32 1.84 -3.85
N ARG A 35 13.53 1.74 -4.39
CA ARG A 35 14.43 0.62 -4.11
C ARG A 35 15.86 1.11 -3.94
N TRP A 36 16.49 0.67 -2.86
CA TRP A 36 17.91 0.88 -2.57
C TRP A 36 18.64 -0.45 -2.53
N ALA A 37 19.90 -0.45 -2.95
CA ALA A 37 20.80 -1.58 -2.82
C ALA A 37 21.99 -1.20 -1.93
N PHE A 38 22.39 -2.12 -1.06
CA PHE A 38 23.60 -2.10 -0.24
C PHE A 38 24.52 -3.24 -0.74
N PRO A 39 25.33 -3.00 -1.81
CA PRO A 39 26.00 -4.08 -2.53
C PRO A 39 27.00 -4.86 -1.69
N THR A 40 27.64 -4.20 -0.71
CA THR A 40 28.63 -4.81 0.19
C THR A 40 28.05 -5.93 1.06
N HIS A 41 26.73 -5.96 1.25
CA HIS A 41 26.03 -6.94 2.08
C HIS A 41 24.99 -7.74 1.29
N ASN A 42 24.91 -7.52 -0.03
CA ASN A 42 23.88 -8.10 -0.90
C ASN A 42 22.45 -7.89 -0.36
N VAL A 43 22.18 -6.70 0.19
CA VAL A 43 20.86 -6.34 0.76
C VAL A 43 20.18 -5.34 -0.16
N THR A 44 18.88 -5.55 -0.40
CA THR A 44 18.01 -4.53 -1.00
C THR A 44 16.91 -4.13 -0.04
N VAL A 45 16.58 -2.85 -0.01
CA VAL A 45 15.43 -2.33 0.72
C VAL A 45 14.48 -1.72 -0.29
N SER A 46 13.19 -2.06 -0.22
CA SER A 46 12.16 -1.54 -1.12
C SER A 46 10.95 -1.04 -0.34
N VAL A 47 10.33 0.02 -0.83
CA VAL A 47 9.03 0.51 -0.33
C VAL A 47 7.98 0.26 -1.39
N TYR A 48 6.83 -0.28 -0.99
CA TYR A 48 5.67 -0.43 -1.86
C TYR A 48 4.46 0.29 -1.25
N TRP A 49 3.85 1.17 -2.05
CA TRP A 49 2.60 1.81 -1.71
C TRP A 49 1.43 0.91 -2.07
N ALA A 50 0.88 0.27 -1.04
CA ALA A 50 -0.32 -0.54 -1.13
C ALA A 50 -1.19 -0.25 0.10
N PRO A 51 -1.92 0.88 0.12
CA PRO A 51 -2.61 1.39 1.30
C PRO A 51 -3.64 0.41 1.88
N PHE A 52 -4.21 -0.44 1.02
CA PHE A 52 -5.16 -1.49 1.39
C PHE A 52 -4.59 -2.92 1.22
N LEU A 53 -3.33 -3.09 0.80
CA LEU A 53 -2.72 -4.32 0.26
C LEU A 53 -3.40 -4.86 -1.01
N ALA A 54 -4.72 -4.79 -1.06
CA ALA A 54 -5.56 -5.01 -2.21
C ALA A 54 -5.48 -3.86 -3.23
N ARG A 55 -5.95 -4.13 -4.44
CA ARG A 55 -6.09 -3.16 -5.52
C ARG A 55 -7.08 -2.09 -5.10
N ALA A 56 -6.64 -0.83 -5.13
CA ALA A 56 -7.45 0.29 -4.73
C ALA A 56 -7.17 1.51 -5.59
N THR A 57 -8.23 2.26 -5.90
CA THR A 57 -8.19 3.54 -6.61
C THR A 57 -9.02 4.59 -5.88
N GLY A 58 -8.99 5.82 -6.38
CA GLY A 58 -9.81 6.90 -5.82
C GLY A 58 -9.02 7.75 -4.84
N ARG A 59 -9.56 7.97 -3.64
CA ARG A 59 -8.98 8.89 -2.65
C ARG A 59 -7.52 8.57 -2.28
N CYS A 60 -7.11 7.31 -2.32
CA CYS A 60 -5.74 6.87 -2.05
C CYS A 60 -4.72 7.25 -3.13
N GLU A 61 -5.20 7.67 -4.29
CA GLU A 61 -4.39 8.18 -5.40
C GLU A 61 -4.54 9.69 -5.57
N ASN A 62 -5.75 10.20 -5.34
CA ASN A 62 -6.08 11.62 -5.43
C ASN A 62 -7.00 12.03 -4.28
N TYR A 63 -6.46 12.81 -3.32
CA TYR A 63 -7.19 13.24 -2.12
C TYR A 63 -8.43 14.08 -2.39
N SER A 64 -8.58 14.65 -3.58
CA SER A 64 -9.78 15.40 -4.00
C SER A 64 -10.98 14.49 -4.30
N LEU A 65 -10.76 13.18 -4.46
CA LEU A 65 -11.83 12.21 -4.66
C LEU A 65 -12.50 11.84 -3.33
N PRO A 66 -13.84 11.63 -3.31
CA PRO A 66 -14.60 11.49 -2.08
C PRO A 66 -14.33 10.18 -1.33
N TYR A 67 -14.04 9.09 -2.05
CA TYR A 67 -13.87 7.76 -1.48
C TYR A 67 -12.85 6.91 -2.23
N ASN A 68 -12.49 5.77 -1.65
CA ASN A 68 -11.69 4.73 -2.30
C ASN A 68 -12.59 3.64 -2.89
N SER A 69 -12.19 3.09 -4.03
CA SER A 69 -12.75 1.84 -4.54
C SER A 69 -11.73 0.73 -4.28
N VAL A 70 -12.09 -0.26 -3.46
CA VAL A 70 -11.16 -1.30 -2.98
C VAL A 70 -11.67 -2.67 -3.41
N HIS A 71 -10.90 -3.37 -4.25
CA HIS A 71 -11.22 -4.71 -4.75
C HIS A 71 -10.51 -5.76 -3.90
N LEU A 72 -11.22 -6.37 -2.94
CA LEU A 72 -10.63 -7.28 -1.96
C LEU A 72 -10.19 -8.62 -2.57
N ASP A 73 -10.71 -8.97 -3.73
CA ASP A 73 -10.36 -10.16 -4.50
C ASP A 73 -9.08 -10.02 -5.33
N ALA A 74 -8.49 -8.82 -5.39
CA ALA A 74 -7.31 -8.53 -6.19
C ALA A 74 -6.21 -7.85 -5.37
N LEU A 75 -4.99 -8.38 -5.42
CA LEU A 75 -3.84 -7.75 -4.78
C LEU A 75 -3.36 -6.53 -5.57
N ALA A 76 -2.78 -5.54 -4.89
CA ALA A 76 -2.13 -4.43 -5.58
C ALA A 76 -0.89 -4.95 -6.34
N GLU A 77 -0.82 -4.61 -7.63
CA GLU A 77 0.00 -5.33 -8.61
C GLU A 77 1.50 -5.32 -8.30
N ARG A 78 2.04 -4.20 -7.83
CA ARG A 78 3.51 -4.04 -7.74
C ARG A 78 4.15 -4.85 -6.63
N TRP A 79 3.59 -4.83 -5.41
CA TRP A 79 4.16 -5.62 -4.32
C TRP A 79 3.90 -7.11 -4.52
N SER A 80 2.72 -7.47 -5.06
CA SER A 80 2.35 -8.87 -5.29
C SER A 80 3.18 -9.50 -6.41
N GLY A 81 3.52 -8.73 -7.46
CA GLY A 81 4.46 -9.18 -8.50
C GLY A 81 5.87 -9.45 -7.99
N ASP A 82 6.34 -8.68 -7.00
CA ASP A 82 7.66 -8.84 -6.38
C ASP A 82 7.65 -9.78 -5.16
N ALA A 83 6.48 -10.27 -4.71
CA ALA A 83 6.36 -10.97 -3.43
C ALA A 83 7.26 -12.21 -3.33
N GLY A 84 7.41 -12.95 -4.44
CA GLY A 84 8.28 -14.13 -4.52
C GLY A 84 9.77 -13.84 -4.39
N THR A 85 10.19 -12.56 -4.42
CA THR A 85 11.59 -12.14 -4.29
C THR A 85 11.89 -11.52 -2.91
N MET A 86 10.92 -11.46 -2.01
CA MET A 86 11.08 -10.79 -0.71
C MET A 86 11.54 -11.80 0.36
N ASP A 87 12.74 -11.63 0.89
CA ASP A 87 13.20 -12.43 2.04
C ASP A 87 12.47 -12.05 3.34
N VAL A 88 12.12 -10.77 3.48
CA VAL A 88 11.42 -10.20 4.63
C VAL A 88 10.42 -9.16 4.16
N ALA A 89 9.18 -9.26 4.63
CA ALA A 89 8.13 -8.28 4.39
C ALA A 89 7.70 -7.62 5.71
N VAL A 90 7.75 -6.28 5.75
CA VAL A 90 7.20 -5.48 6.86
C VAL A 90 5.90 -4.84 6.40
N VAL A 91 4.78 -5.35 6.90
CA VAL A 91 3.45 -4.88 6.53
C VAL A 91 2.96 -3.85 7.54
N SER A 92 2.64 -2.65 7.07
CA SER A 92 2.00 -1.60 7.87
C SER A 92 0.80 -1.04 7.12
N THR A 93 -0.39 -1.54 7.49
CA THR A 93 -1.69 -1.18 6.91
C THR A 93 -2.72 -0.94 8.02
N GLY A 94 -3.84 -0.29 7.69
CA GLY A 94 -4.96 -0.08 8.62
C GLY A 94 -5.55 1.32 8.57
N HIS A 95 -4.74 2.38 8.63
CA HIS A 95 -5.27 3.75 8.69
C HIS A 95 -6.12 4.15 7.47
N TRP A 96 -5.84 3.59 6.29
CA TRP A 96 -6.61 3.86 5.08
C TRP A 96 -8.04 3.30 5.11
N PHE A 97 -8.27 2.23 5.88
CA PHE A 97 -9.61 1.64 6.05
C PHE A 97 -10.56 2.57 6.82
N TRP A 98 -10.04 3.59 7.52
CA TRP A 98 -10.87 4.59 8.19
C TRP A 98 -11.46 5.62 7.22
N ASN A 99 -10.94 5.72 5.99
CA ASN A 99 -11.43 6.65 4.98
C ASN A 99 -12.69 6.11 4.28
N PRO A 100 -13.58 6.98 3.79
CA PRO A 100 -14.74 6.56 3.00
C PRO A 100 -14.33 5.65 1.86
N SER A 101 -14.99 4.50 1.74
CA SER A 101 -14.59 3.45 0.80
C SER A 101 -15.79 2.61 0.37
N VAL A 102 -15.77 2.16 -0.90
CA VAL A 102 -16.64 1.13 -1.46
C VAL A 102 -15.79 -0.13 -1.65
N TYR A 103 -16.28 -1.26 -1.16
CA TYR A 103 -15.58 -2.54 -1.22
C TYR A 103 -16.21 -3.46 -2.25
N TYR A 104 -15.37 -4.12 -3.04
CA TYR A 104 -15.75 -4.96 -4.15
C TYR A 104 -15.18 -6.38 -4.02
N ASN A 105 -15.90 -7.34 -4.60
CA ASN A 105 -15.41 -8.67 -4.94
C ASN A 105 -15.74 -8.91 -6.43
N GLY A 106 -14.72 -8.85 -7.29
CA GLY A 106 -14.90 -8.82 -8.73
C GLY A 106 -15.67 -7.56 -9.15
N SER A 107 -16.84 -7.76 -9.77
CA SER A 107 -17.76 -6.69 -10.16
C SER A 107 -18.86 -6.40 -9.12
N GLU A 108 -18.95 -7.19 -8.05
CA GLU A 108 -19.99 -7.05 -7.03
C GLU A 108 -19.58 -6.05 -5.94
N VAL A 109 -20.52 -5.20 -5.52
CA VAL A 109 -20.36 -4.31 -4.37
C VAL A 109 -20.69 -5.08 -3.09
N LEU A 110 -19.68 -5.31 -2.24
CA LEU A 110 -19.86 -5.94 -0.93
C LEU A 110 -20.50 -4.99 0.09
N GLY A 111 -20.20 -3.69 -0.03
CA GLY A 111 -20.71 -2.66 0.84
C GLY A 111 -19.81 -1.44 0.95
N THR A 112 -20.16 -0.54 1.86
CA THR A 112 -19.48 0.76 2.02
C THR A 112 -19.06 1.02 3.47
N HIS A 113 -18.15 1.97 3.62
CA HIS A 113 -17.76 2.58 4.89
C HIS A 113 -17.85 4.11 4.76
N LEU A 114 -18.53 4.76 5.70
CA LEU A 114 -18.72 6.23 5.76
C LEU A 114 -19.28 6.87 4.48
N LEU A 115 -20.22 6.18 3.81
CA LEU A 115 -20.89 6.68 2.60
C LEU A 115 -22.41 6.43 2.69
N PRO A 116 -23.13 7.02 3.66
CA PRO A 116 -24.57 6.81 3.84
C PRO A 116 -25.43 7.31 2.67
N GLU A 117 -24.90 8.23 1.86
CA GLU A 117 -25.55 8.75 0.65
C GLU A 117 -25.56 7.76 -0.52
N LEU A 118 -24.71 6.72 -0.47
CA LEU A 118 -24.74 5.64 -1.45
C LEU A 118 -25.81 4.62 -1.04
N ASN A 119 -26.63 4.20 -2.00
CA ASN A 119 -27.67 3.18 -1.79
C ASN A 119 -27.08 1.75 -1.73
N HIS A 120 -26.10 1.56 -0.85
CA HIS A 120 -25.37 0.32 -0.62
C HIS A 120 -25.31 0.02 0.88
N THR A 121 -25.20 -1.25 1.24
CA THR A 121 -25.12 -1.68 2.64
C THR A 121 -23.84 -1.14 3.29
N GLY A 122 -23.99 -0.42 4.40
CA GLY A 122 -22.85 -0.02 5.24
C GLY A 122 -22.30 -1.22 6.01
N ILE A 123 -21.10 -1.67 5.67
CA ILE A 123 -20.43 -2.83 6.30
C ILE A 123 -19.31 -2.43 7.27
N GLY A 124 -19.03 -1.13 7.35
CA GLY A 124 -17.91 -0.59 8.11
C GLY A 124 -16.56 -1.02 7.51
N PHE A 125 -15.49 -0.87 8.29
CA PHE A 125 -14.14 -1.11 7.79
C PHE A 125 -13.49 -2.41 8.30
N LEU A 126 -14.01 -3.00 9.39
CA LEU A 126 -13.35 -4.11 10.08
C LEU A 126 -13.38 -5.41 9.25
N SER A 127 -14.52 -5.74 8.63
CA SER A 127 -14.61 -6.95 7.79
C SER A 127 -13.71 -6.84 6.55
N PRO A 128 -13.74 -5.74 5.77
CA PRO A 128 -12.78 -5.52 4.68
C PRO A 128 -11.31 -5.55 5.11
N TYR A 129 -11.00 -4.96 6.27
CA TYR A 129 -9.63 -4.99 6.81
C TYR A 129 -9.16 -6.41 7.10
N ARG A 130 -10.01 -7.25 7.69
CA ARG A 130 -9.69 -8.66 7.97
C ARG A 130 -9.50 -9.47 6.69
N GLU A 131 -10.31 -9.20 5.67
CA GLU A 131 -10.18 -9.87 4.37
C GLU A 131 -8.86 -9.51 3.69
N ALA A 132 -8.48 -8.23 3.71
CA ALA A 132 -7.26 -7.75 3.04
C ALA A 132 -5.94 -8.27 3.64
N ILE A 133 -5.96 -8.76 4.88
CA ILE A 133 -4.78 -9.30 5.58
C ILE A 133 -4.78 -10.83 5.70
N ARG A 134 -5.82 -11.49 5.19
CA ARG A 134 -5.98 -12.95 5.25
C ARG A 134 -5.10 -13.65 4.22
#